data_AF-A0AA40P2Z6-F1
#
_entry.id   AF-A0AA40P2Z6-F1
#
_cell.length_a   1.000
_cell.length_b   1.000
_cell.length_c   1.000
_cell.angle_alpha   90.00
_cell.angle_beta   90.00
_cell.angle_gamma   90.00
#
_symmetry.space_group_name_H-M   'P 1'
#
loop_
_entity.id
_entity.type
_entity.pdbx_description
1 polymer ?
#
loop_
_entity_poly.entity_id
_entity_poly.type
_entity_poly.pdbx_seq_one_letter_code
_entity_poly.pdbx_strand_id
1 'polypeptide(L)' 'MHGLSFKVIASNRRKIIPYFTDTFLLGRNERARVALVADNPGVWMFHCHVIDHMETGLMAAIEVS' A
#
# COMPACT_ATOMS: atom_id res chain seq x y z
N MET A 1 -2.10 -3.25 2.82
CA MET A 1 -3.43 -2.66 2.59
C MET A 1 -4.44 -3.74 2.89
N HIS A 2 -5.38 -3.49 3.77
CA HIS A 2 -6.41 -4.50 4.09
C HIS A 2 -7.48 -4.53 3.00
N GLY A 3 -8.18 -5.66 2.86
CA GLY A 3 -9.36 -5.81 2.00
C GLY A 3 -9.11 -5.80 0.49
N LEU A 4 -8.01 -5.21 0.02
CA LEU A 4 -7.71 -5.02 -1.40
C LEU A 4 -6.26 -5.40 -1.72
N SER A 5 -6.04 -5.89 -2.94
CA SER A 5 -4.72 -6.00 -3.56
C SER A 5 -4.48 -4.82 -4.49
N PHE A 6 -3.23 -4.37 -4.61
CA PHE A 6 -2.82 -3.36 -5.57
C PHE A 6 -1.71 -3.88 -6.50
N LYS A 7 -1.69 -3.34 -7.72
CA LYS A 7 -0.62 -3.57 -8.69
C LYS A 7 0.46 -2.51 -8.52
N VAL A 8 1.71 -2.92 -8.31
CA VAL A 8 2.85 -2.00 -8.32
C VAL A 8 3.19 -1.66 -9.76
N ILE A 9 3.18 -0.38 -10.13
CA ILE A 9 3.34 0.05 -11.54
C ILE A 9 4.65 0.80 -11.80
N ALA A 10 5.22 1.49 -10.81
CA ALA A 10 6.50 2.18 -10.96
C ALA A 10 7.18 2.45 -9.61
N SER A 11 8.49 2.66 -9.64
CA SER A 11 9.30 3.19 -8.54
C SER A 11 10.34 4.16 -9.09
N ASN A 12 10.66 5.23 -8.37
CA ASN A 12 11.78 6.11 -8.71
C ASN A 12 13.17 5.52 -8.37
N ARG A 13 13.24 4.35 -7.71
CA ARG A 13 14.49 3.71 -7.30
C ARG A 13 14.68 2.29 -7.84
N ARG A 14 13.63 1.64 -8.32
CA ARG A 14 13.64 0.22 -8.76
C ARG A 14 13.02 0.07 -10.13
N LYS A 15 13.56 -0.84 -10.95
CA LYS A 15 12.85 -1.33 -12.14
C LYS A 15 11.72 -2.25 -11.67
N ILE A 16 10.48 -1.90 -12.01
CA ILE A 16 9.29 -2.68 -11.65
C ILE A 16 8.83 -3.47 -12.87
N ILE A 17 8.79 -4.79 -12.76
CA ILE A 17 7.95 -5.64 -13.62
C ILE A 17 6.61 -5.73 -12.90
N PRO A 18 5.50 -5.16 -13.41
CA PRO A 18 4.29 -5.00 -12.61
C PRO A 18 3.73 -6.31 -12.03
N TYR A 19 3.39 -6.29 -10.75
CA TYR A 19 2.87 -7.43 -10.00
C TYR A 19 1.82 -6.99 -8.97
N PHE A 20 0.96 -7.93 -8.56
CA PHE A 20 -0.05 -7.71 -7.51
C PHE A 20 0.49 -8.09 -6.14
N THR A 21 0.14 -7.29 -5.14
CA THR A 21 0.46 -7.52 -3.73
C THR A 21 -0.44 -6.65 -2.83
N ASP A 22 -0.51 -6.96 -1.54
CA ASP A 22 -1.10 -6.10 -0.51
C ASP A 22 -0.07 -5.21 0.20
N THR A 23 1.23 -5.47 -0.03
CA THR A 23 2.34 -4.84 0.72
C THR A 23 3.50 -4.52 -0.21
N PHE A 24 4.03 -3.30 -0.11
CA PHE A 24 5.25 -2.88 -0.82
C PHE A 24 6.28 -2.35 0.18
N LEU A 25 7.48 -2.95 0.20
CA LEU A 25 8.59 -2.43 0.98
C LEU A 25 9.10 -1.13 0.36
N LEU A 26 8.64 0.01 0.90
CA LEU A 26 9.04 1.33 0.44
C LEU A 26 10.38 1.73 1.05
N GLY A 27 11.41 1.92 0.21
CA GLY A 27 12.73 2.33 0.67
C GLY A 27 12.79 3.82 1.06
N ARG A 28 13.88 4.22 1.71
CA ARG A 28 14.13 5.64 2.04
C ARG A 28 14.08 6.50 0.77
N ASN A 29 13.34 7.62 0.80
CA ASN A 29 13.16 8.54 -0.34
C ASN A 29 12.65 7.87 -1.63
N GLU A 30 12.05 6.68 -1.51
CA GLU A 30 11.41 6.00 -2.63
C GLU A 30 9.97 6.49 -2.78
N ARG A 31 9.54 6.69 -4.02
CA ARG A 31 8.16 6.93 -4.40
C ARG A 31 7.73 5.78 -5.28
N ALA A 32 6.81 4.97 -4.79
CA ALA A 32 6.15 3.94 -5.57
C ALA A 32 4.82 4.48 -6.11
N ARG A 33 4.46 4.06 -7.32
CA ARG A 33 3.11 4.20 -7.86
C ARG A 33 2.45 2.83 -7.82
N VAL A 34 1.24 2.79 -7.30
CA VAL A 34 0.40 1.59 -7.24
C VAL A 34 -0.97 1.89 -7.86
N ALA A 35 -1.64 0.87 -8.38
CA ALA A 35 -3.00 0.97 -8.91
C ALA A 35 -3.86 -0.14 -8.30
N LEU A 36 -5.10 0.17 -7.95
CA LEU A 36 -6.06 -0.77 -7.38
C LEU A 36 -7.44 -0.52 -7.97
N VAL A 37 -8.30 -1.53 -7.87
CA VAL A 37 -9.74 -1.39 -8.10
C VAL A 37 -10.40 -1.41 -6.73
N ALA A 38 -11.23 -0.42 -6.42
CA ALA A 38 -11.93 -0.32 -5.13
C ALA A 38 -13.26 -1.09 -5.20
N ASP A 39 -13.20 -2.41 -5.28
CA ASP A 39 -14.35 -3.31 -5.51
C ASP A 39 -14.83 -4.08 -4.27
N ASN A 40 -14.22 -3.83 -3.11
CA ASN A 40 -14.57 -4.46 -1.85
C ASN A 40 -15.05 -3.40 -0.83
N PRO A 41 -16.38 -3.19 -0.67
CA PRO A 41 -16.92 -2.19 0.25
C PRO A 41 -16.50 -2.42 1.70
N GLY A 42 -16.19 -1.34 2.42
CA GLY A 42 -15.76 -1.39 3.81
C GLY A 42 -14.77 -0.29 4.17
N VAL A 43 -14.34 -0.29 5.43
CA VAL A 43 -13.28 0.61 5.93
C VAL A 43 -12.02 -0.21 6.14
N TRP A 44 -11.01 0.04 5.30
CA TRP A 44 -9.80 -0.77 5.24
C TRP A 44 -8.58 -0.03 5.77
N MET A 45 -7.81 -0.71 6.63
CA MET A 45 -6.59 -0.15 7.18
C MET A 45 -5.48 -0.09 6.12
N PHE A 46 -4.79 1.04 6.12
CA PHE A 46 -3.58 1.29 5.33
C PHE A 46 -2.49 1.82 6.23
N HIS A 47 -1.46 1.00 6.49
CA HIS A 47 -0.41 1.32 7.44
C HIS A 47 0.93 0.71 7.05
N CYS A 48 1.99 1.15 7.73
CA CYS A 48 3.28 0.47 7.66
C CYS A 48 3.20 -0.89 8.36
N HIS A 49 3.80 -1.92 7.78
CA HIS A 49 3.79 -3.27 8.36
C HIS A 49 4.92 -3.49 9.39
N VAL A 50 5.72 -2.47 9.68
CA VAL A 50 6.59 -2.43 10.86
C VAL A 50 5.69 -2.05 12.04
N ILE A 51 5.44 -2.99 12.94
CA ILE A 51 4.46 -2.85 14.03
C ILE A 51 4.71 -1.59 14.87
N ASP A 52 5.96 -1.33 15.25
CA ASP A 52 6.33 -0.12 15.99
C ASP A 52 5.89 1.16 15.27
N HIS A 53 6.03 1.23 13.94
CA HIS A 53 5.61 2.40 13.17
C HIS A 53 4.08 2.50 13.09
N MET A 54 3.37 1.37 12.98
CA MET A 54 1.91 1.34 13.00
C MET A 54 1.38 1.84 14.35
N GLU A 55 1.89 1.29 15.46
CA GLU A 55 1.46 1.64 16.82
C GLU A 55 1.81 3.09 17.19
N THR A 56 2.87 3.64 16.60
CA THR A 56 3.27 5.05 16.77
C THR A 56 2.60 6.01 15.78
N GLY A 57 1.61 5.54 15.01
CA GLY A 57 0.67 6.38 14.26
C GLY A 57 0.86 6.40 12.74
N LEU A 58 1.76 5.60 12.16
CA LEU A 58 1.91 5.48 10.70
C LEU A 58 0.83 4.59 10.09
N MET A 59 -0.42 5.03 10.23
CA MET A 59 -1.64 4.33 9.84
C MET A 59 -2.70 5.31 9.33
N ALA A 60 -3.58 4.81 8.47
CA ALA A 60 -4.75 5.49 7.94
C ALA A 60 -5.87 4.47 7.68
N ALA A 61 -7.08 4.98 7.46
CA ALA A 61 -8.22 4.19 7.01
C ALA A 61 -8.69 4.69 5.64
N ILE A 62 -9.13 3.78 4.77
CA ILE A 62 -9.70 4.07 3.46
C ILE A 62 -11.11 3.51 3.43
N GLU A 63 -12.09 4.38 3.21
CA GLU A 63 -13.49 3.99 3.00
C GLU A 63 -13.72 3.67 1.52
N VAL A 64 -14.32 2.51 1.26
CA VAL A 64 -14.82 2.10 -0.06
C VAL A 64 -16.33 1.95 0.06
N SER A 65 -17.07 2.80 -0.65
CA SER A 65 -18.53 2.87 -0.66
C SER A 65 -19.11 2.85 -2.07
#